data_AF-C0P9Q7-F1
#
_entry.id   AF-C0P9Q7-F1
#
_cell.length_a   1.000
_cell.length_b   1.000
_cell.length_c   1.000
_cell.angle_alpha   90.00
_cell.angle_beta   90.00
_cell.angle_gamma   90.00
#
_symmetry.space_group_name_H-M   'P 1'
#
loop_
_entity.id
_entity.type
_entity.pdbx_description
1 polymer ?
#
loop_
_entity_poly.entity_id
_entity_poly.type
_entity_poly.pdbx_seq_one_letter_code
_entity_poly.pdbx_strand_id
1 'polypeptide(L)'
;MPVAYPQVAPEIELPTLDGKTHKMYRGGKICLTVHFKPLWAKNCPRFGLAHALCLGLAPWLAAEVPILVDSGMVKHKDDEAAPAEASASAAPPS
;
A
#
# COMPACT_ATOMS: atom_id res chain seq x y z
N MET A 1 -12.80 -10.71 0.06
CA MET A 1 -12.31 -11.33 1.32
C MET A 1 -12.28 -12.84 1.11
N PRO A 2 -11.19 -13.57 1.42
CA PRO A 2 -11.16 -15.02 1.23
C PRO A 2 -12.14 -15.72 2.18
N VAL A 3 -12.74 -16.83 1.72
CA VAL A 3 -13.69 -17.63 2.52
C VAL A 3 -13.05 -18.14 3.82
N ALA A 4 -11.74 -18.40 3.78
CA ALA A 4 -10.96 -18.82 4.93
C ALA A 4 -10.46 -17.66 5.81
N TYR A 5 -10.93 -16.43 5.65
CA TYR A 5 -10.55 -15.33 6.55
C TYR A 5 -11.15 -15.55 7.95
N PRO A 6 -10.40 -15.31 9.06
CA PRO A 6 -9.04 -14.77 9.14
C PRO A 6 -7.91 -15.82 9.11
N GLN A 7 -8.23 -17.12 8.98
CA GLN A 7 -7.26 -18.22 8.87
C GLN A 7 -6.21 -17.95 7.77
N VAL A 8 -6.66 -17.37 6.66
CA VAL A 8 -5.82 -16.93 5.54
C VAL A 8 -5.86 -15.41 5.44
N ALA A 9 -4.68 -14.80 5.37
CA ALA A 9 -4.55 -13.36 5.15
C ALA A 9 -5.18 -12.96 3.81
N PRO A 10 -5.82 -11.77 3.72
CA PRO A 10 -6.31 -11.26 2.45
C PRO A 10 -5.14 -10.96 1.50
N GLU A 11 -5.37 -11.14 0.20
CA GLU A 11 -4.45 -10.69 -0.84
C GLU A 11 -4.68 -9.21 -1.11
N ILE A 12 -3.60 -8.42 -1.12
CA ILE A 12 -3.64 -6.99 -1.39
C ILE A 12 -3.19 -6.77 -2.83
N GLU A 13 -4.04 -6.12 -3.61
CA GLU A 13 -3.81 -5.82 -5.02
C GLU A 13 -3.75 -4.31 -5.26
N LEU A 14 -2.81 -3.88 -6.10
CA LEU A 14 -2.59 -2.49 -6.51
C LEU A 14 -2.49 -2.43 -8.05
N PRO A 15 -3.60 -2.50 -8.78
CA PRO A 15 -3.59 -2.66 -10.25
C PRO A 15 -2.85 -1.52 -10.97
N THR A 16 -2.80 -0.32 -10.40
CA THR A 16 -2.09 0.84 -10.96
C THR A 16 -0.57 0.70 -10.99
N LEU A 17 -0.02 -0.24 -10.23
CA LEU A 17 1.41 -0.53 -10.14
C LEU A 17 1.81 -1.84 -10.84
N ASP A 18 0.86 -2.56 -11.45
CA ASP A 18 1.14 -3.82 -12.16
C ASP A 18 2.16 -3.61 -13.29
N GLY A 19 3.19 -4.45 -13.31
CA GLY A 19 4.30 -4.36 -14.27
C GLY A 19 5.31 -3.23 -14.03
N LYS A 20 5.14 -2.39 -12.99
CA LYS A 20 6.08 -1.30 -12.66
C LYS A 20 7.16 -1.70 -11.65
N THR A 21 6.97 -2.78 -10.91
CA THR A 21 7.96 -3.31 -9.94
C THR A 21 8.09 -4.83 -10.07
N HIS A 22 9.30 -5.34 -9.80
CA HIS A 22 9.59 -6.77 -9.71
C HIS A 22 8.98 -7.44 -8.46
N LYS A 23 8.59 -6.68 -7.43
CA LYS A 23 7.93 -7.21 -6.22
C LYS A 23 6.41 -7.27 -6.36
N MET A 24 5.95 -7.70 -7.53
CA MET A 24 4.54 -7.88 -7.82
C MET A 24 4.30 -9.20 -8.56
N TYR A 25 3.26 -9.91 -8.18
CA TYR A 25 2.73 -11.03 -8.94
C TYR A 25 1.76 -10.53 -10.01
N ARG A 26 1.58 -11.35 -11.05
CA ARG A 26 0.68 -11.07 -12.17
C ARG A 26 -0.73 -10.70 -11.68
N GLY A 27 -1.29 -9.63 -12.24
CA GLY A 27 -2.58 -9.09 -11.82
C GLY A 27 -2.46 -8.12 -10.65
N GLY A 28 -1.28 -7.54 -10.44
CA GLY A 28 -1.08 -6.48 -9.48
C GLY A 28 -1.13 -6.89 -8.01
N LYS A 29 -0.88 -8.16 -7.68
CA LYS A 29 -0.84 -8.60 -6.28
C LYS A 29 0.55 -8.34 -5.70
N ILE A 30 0.62 -7.71 -4.52
CA ILE A 30 1.93 -7.40 -3.93
C ILE A 30 2.65 -8.68 -3.47
N CYS A 31 3.97 -8.74 -3.72
CA CYS A 31 4.81 -9.80 -3.17
C CYS A 31 5.04 -9.54 -1.67
N LEU A 32 4.22 -10.17 -0.83
CA LEU A 32 4.42 -10.15 0.63
C LEU A 32 5.75 -10.82 1.01
N THR A 33 6.34 -10.37 2.11
CA THR A 33 7.60 -10.94 2.61
C THR A 33 7.42 -12.40 3.02
N VAL A 34 8.49 -13.21 2.88
CA VAL A 34 8.49 -14.62 3.29
C VAL A 34 8.11 -14.82 4.77
N HIS A 35 8.39 -13.81 5.61
CA HIS A 35 8.09 -13.81 7.03
C HIS A 35 6.63 -13.51 7.36
N PHE A 36 5.86 -12.92 6.44
CA PHE A 36 4.47 -12.51 6.70
C PHE A 36 3.54 -13.70 6.90
N LYS A 37 3.63 -14.74 6.05
CA LYS A 37 2.76 -15.93 6.16
C LYS A 37 2.92 -16.67 7.50
N PRO A 38 4.15 -17.00 7.96
CA PRO A 38 4.35 -17.58 9.29
C PRO A 38 3.89 -16.66 10.43
N LEU A 39 4.11 -15.35 10.31
CA LEU A 39 3.69 -14.38 11.32
C LEU A 39 2.16 -14.31 11.44
N TRP A 40 1.45 -14.32 10.31
CA TRP A 40 -0.01 -14.33 10.28
C TRP A 40 -0.57 -15.62 10.90
N ALA A 41 -0.04 -16.77 10.50
CA ALA A 41 -0.50 -18.07 10.99
C ALA A 41 -0.38 -18.21 12.52
N LYS A 42 0.70 -17.68 13.12
CA LYS A 42 0.93 -17.71 14.57
C LYS A 42 -0.02 -16.81 15.38
N ASN A 43 -0.55 -15.76 14.76
CA ASN A 43 -1.37 -14.74 15.44
C ASN A 43 -2.84 -14.79 15.03
N CYS A 44 -3.23 -15.71 14.14
CA CYS A 44 -4.63 -15.96 13.82
C CYS A 44 -5.34 -16.56 15.04
N PRO A 45 -6.59 -16.13 15.39
CA PRO A 45 -7.47 -15.19 14.68
C PRO A 45 -7.42 -13.75 15.21
N ARG A 46 -6.37 -13.36 15.95
CA ARG A 46 -6.24 -12.00 16.53
C ARG A 46 -5.91 -10.94 15.48
N PHE A 47 -5.27 -11.35 14.39
CA PHE A 47 -4.97 -10.47 13.27
C PHE A 47 -6.17 -10.25 12.37
N GLY A 48 -6.23 -9.05 11.79
CA GLY A 48 -7.31 -8.63 10.90
C GLY A 48 -6.81 -7.64 9.86
N LEU A 49 -7.72 -6.93 9.18
CA LEU A 49 -7.39 -6.02 8.08
C LEU A 49 -6.34 -4.97 8.44
N ALA A 50 -6.46 -4.32 9.60
CA ALA A 50 -5.48 -3.33 10.05
C ALA A 50 -4.06 -3.92 10.15
N HIS A 51 -3.94 -5.15 10.68
CA HIS A 51 -2.67 -5.85 10.77
C HIS A 51 -2.15 -6.24 9.37
N ALA A 52 -3.02 -6.64 8.44
CA ALA A 52 -2.63 -6.95 7.06
C ALA A 52 -2.05 -5.71 6.36
N LEU A 53 -2.64 -4.52 6.58
CA LEU A 53 -2.14 -3.27 6.03
C LEU A 53 -0.82 -2.85 6.69
N CYS A 54 -0.73 -2.86 8.02
CA CYS A 54 0.47 -2.41 8.72
C CYS A 54 1.67 -3.36 8.56
N LEU A 55 1.45 -4.68 8.48
CA LEU A 55 2.52 -5.68 8.43
C LEU A 55 2.81 -6.19 7.02
N GLY A 56 1.84 -6.07 6.10
CA GLY A 56 1.98 -6.51 4.72
C GLY A 56 2.22 -5.34 3.77
N LEU A 57 1.27 -4.40 3.69
CA LEU A 57 1.32 -3.31 2.73
C LEU A 57 2.36 -2.23 3.09
N ALA A 58 2.39 -1.78 4.35
CA ALA A 58 3.25 -0.66 4.74
C ALA A 58 4.75 -0.94 4.54
N PRO A 59 5.30 -2.11 4.92
CA PRO A 59 6.70 -2.43 4.65
C PRO A 59 7.00 -2.61 3.16
N TRP A 60 6.01 -3.07 2.37
CA TRP A 60 6.15 -3.18 0.92
C TRP A 60 6.22 -1.79 0.27
N LEU A 61 5.32 -0.87 0.66
CA LEU A 61 5.35 0.51 0.17
C LEU A 61 6.66 1.21 0.53
N ALA A 62 7.15 1.03 1.77
CA ALA A 62 8.42 1.61 2.20
C ALA A 62 9.62 1.14 1.35
N ALA A 63 9.58 -0.11 0.84
CA ALA A 63 10.65 -0.65 0.01
C ALA A 63 10.51 -0.29 -1.48
N GLU A 64 9.28 -0.32 -2.02
CA GLU A 64 9.06 -0.19 -3.47
C GLU A 64 8.76 1.23 -3.93
N VAL A 65 8.09 2.05 -3.11
CA VAL A 65 7.72 3.42 -3.51
C VAL A 65 8.95 4.28 -3.85
N PRO A 66 10.06 4.27 -3.06
CA PRO A 66 11.24 5.05 -3.42
C PRO A 66 11.82 4.65 -4.77
N ILE A 67 11.88 3.34 -5.05
CA ILE A 67 12.41 2.80 -6.32
C ILE A 67 11.51 3.24 -7.49
N LEU A 68 10.20 3.19 -7.32
CA LEU A 68 9.22 3.60 -8.34
C LEU A 68 9.25 5.11 -8.63
N VAL A 69 9.55 5.92 -7.62
CA VAL A 69 9.73 7.38 -7.77
C VAL A 69 11.05 7.67 -8.47
N ASP A 70 12.16 7.04 -8.06
CA ASP A 70 13.48 7.21 -8.67
C ASP A 70 13.50 6.74 -10.13
N SER A 71 12.75 5.69 -10.47
CA SER A 71 12.61 5.19 -11.84
C SER A 71 11.63 6.00 -12.70
N GLY A 72 10.98 7.03 -12.13
CA GLY A 72 10.00 7.88 -12.81
C GLY A 72 8.68 7.18 -13.16
N MET A 73 8.42 5.99 -12.61
CA MET A 73 7.20 5.20 -12.89
C MET A 73 5.99 5.64 -12.06
N VAL A 74 6.22 6.37 -10.96
CA VAL A 74 5.21 6.97 -10.09
C VAL A 74 5.56 8.43 -9.83
N LYS A 75 4.55 9.31 -9.87
CA LYS A 75 4.65 10.72 -9.48
C LYS A 75 3.68 11.00 -8.33
N HIS A 76 3.99 11.99 -7.50
CA HIS A 76 3.08 12.40 -6.44
C HIS A 76 1.83 13.03 -7.07
N LYS A 77 0.64 12.71 -6.56
CA LYS A 77 -0.62 13.23 -7.12
C LYS A 77 -0.70 14.76 -7.06
N ASP A 78 -0.05 15.37 -6.08
CA ASP A 78 -0.07 16.83 -5.88
C ASP A 78 0.83 17.58 -6.89
N ASP A 79 1.84 16.92 -7.46
CA ASP A 79 2.62 17.49 -8.57
C ASP A 79 1.78 17.62 -9.86
N GLU A 80 0.67 16.88 -9.95
CA GLU A 80 -0.28 16.94 -11.07
C GLU A 80 -1.39 18.00 -10.83
N ALA A 81 -1.53 18.55 -9.62
CA ALA A 81 -2.69 19.34 -9.18
C ALA A 81 -2.37 20.74 -8.60
N ALA A 82 -1.25 21.37 -8.97
CA ALA A 82 -1.08 22.81 -8.75
C ALA A 82 -1.59 23.59 -9.99
N PRO A 83 -2.68 24.40 -9.92
CA PRO A 83 -3.14 25.18 -8.77
C PRO A 83 -4.68 25.10 -8.52
N ALA A 84 -5.14 24.62 -7.36
CA ALA A 84 -6.54 24.85 -6.96
C ALA A 84 -6.87 24.79 -5.46
N GLU A 85 -5.93 24.79 -4.50
CA GLU A 85 -6.32 24.91 -3.08
C GLU A 85 -5.35 25.81 -2.30
N ALA A 86 -5.36 27.10 -2.63
CA ALA A 86 -4.85 28.18 -1.79
C ALA A 86 -5.94 29.23 -1.58
N SER A 87 -7.11 28.82 -1.08
CA SER A 87 -8.16 29.75 -0.63
C SER A 87 -9.04 29.10 0.44
N ALA A 88 -8.43 28.64 1.53
CA ALA A 88 -9.16 28.29 2.75
C ALA A 88 -8.30 28.44 4.01
N SER A 89 -7.49 29.50 4.08
CA SER A 89 -6.95 29.98 5.36
C SER A 89 -6.50 31.43 5.24
N ALA A 90 -7.47 32.33 5.19
CA ALA A 90 -7.27 33.74 5.49
C ALA A 90 -8.57 34.25 6.12
N ALA A 91 -8.82 33.83 7.37
CA ALA A 91 -9.72 34.59 8.23
C ALA A 91 -9.01 35.91 8.58
N PRO A 92 -9.63 37.09 8.33
CA PRO A 92 -8.99 38.36 8.65
C PRO A 92 -8.97 38.58 10.17
N PRO A 93 -7.88 39.14 10.73
CA PRO A 93 -7.91 39.70 12.06
C PRO A 93 -8.55 41.10 12.00
N SER A 94 -9.66 41.29 12.74
CA SER A 94 -10.09 42.49 13.50
C SER A 94 -11.60 42.45 13.72
#